data_AF-A0A3D0CUA2-F1
#
_entry.id   AF-A0A3D0CUA2-F1
#
_cell.length_a   1.000
_cell.length_b   1.000
_cell.length_c   1.000
_cell.angle_alpha   90.00
_cell.angle_beta   90.00
_cell.angle_gamma   90.00
#
_symmetry.space_group_name_H-M   'P 1'
#
loop_
_entity.id
_entity.type
_entity.pdbx_description
1 polymer ?
#
loop_
_entity_poly.entity_id
_entity_poly.type
_entity_poly.pdbx_seq_one_letter_code
_entity_poly.pdbx_strand_id
1 'polypeptide(L)'
;MVRKLVIGTLIGLLLLPGATTALAQGAGMNGSAEMSGQAWVDRSGEQPRLMVTADAADGQGWHLEAILTPVGLQRGAGGVGLVYVLEGQFTLSGPGGAVATGEATGLMDRGGVGQVQLADGGGTVRLDGNFSIGDDGALQLDLAGAFPAGAAEQSPLEAESAPAGTNHTFWFLSRAAGLSAFALLTINVCLGLMVSSRSLDAFLARWRAYDLHQFSALLALGFLGLHIFALLGDHYFNFRLSELLVPLALPYRPAWTALGVVAFYLMIGIVASFYVRRLIGYRTWRLIHYLTFGVYLLALAHGLFSGTDSGRLWAAMLYVGSATAVATLTTWRILSRSARRRPARARAADL
;
A
#
# COMPACT_ATOMS: atom_id res chain seq x y z
N MET A 1 19.47 -41.39 -13.23
CA MET A 1 19.81 -40.04 -12.74
C MET A 1 18.54 -39.21 -12.70
N VAL A 2 18.09 -38.57 -11.62
CA VAL A 2 18.47 -38.58 -10.19
C VAL A 2 17.14 -38.55 -9.39
N ARG A 3 17.06 -39.24 -8.24
CA ARG A 3 15.85 -39.31 -7.40
C ARG A 3 16.23 -39.37 -5.91
N LYS A 4 15.95 -38.31 -5.13
CA LYS A 4 15.96 -38.16 -3.64
C LYS A 4 15.22 -36.82 -3.32
N LEU A 5 14.32 -36.66 -2.34
CA LEU A 5 14.40 -36.75 -0.84
C LEU A 5 15.25 -35.61 -0.22
N VAL A 6 14.85 -34.87 0.85
CA VAL A 6 13.72 -35.04 1.82
C VAL A 6 13.08 -33.67 2.26
N ILE A 7 11.81 -33.74 2.68
CA ILE A 7 11.06 -32.90 3.67
C ILE A 7 11.90 -32.39 4.87
N GLY A 8 11.51 -31.26 5.49
CA GLY A 8 12.11 -30.69 6.73
C GLY A 8 12.80 -29.33 6.46
N THR A 9 12.77 -28.31 7.31
CA THR A 9 12.43 -28.26 8.76
C THR A 9 11.77 -26.93 9.12
N LEU A 10 10.80 -26.98 10.02
CA LEU A 10 10.25 -25.84 10.77
C LEU A 10 10.77 -25.93 12.22
N ILE A 11 10.83 -24.81 12.95
CA ILE A 11 11.40 -24.66 14.32
C ILE A 11 12.93 -24.49 14.32
N GLY A 12 13.41 -23.35 14.85
CA GLY A 12 14.86 -23.12 14.95
C GLY A 12 15.38 -21.72 15.34
N LEU A 13 14.54 -20.69 15.61
CA LEU A 13 15.04 -19.44 16.21
C LEU A 13 13.97 -18.70 17.01
N LEU A 14 13.73 -19.13 18.24
CA LEU A 14 12.97 -18.38 19.24
C LEU A 14 13.48 -18.79 20.62
N LEU A 15 14.50 -18.09 21.12
CA LEU A 15 14.98 -18.08 22.51
C LEU A 15 16.21 -17.13 22.63
N LEU A 16 15.96 -15.83 22.78
CA LEU A 16 16.84 -14.94 23.53
C LEU A 16 15.94 -14.06 24.42
N PRO A 17 16.37 -13.73 25.66
CA PRO A 17 15.53 -13.11 26.67
C PRO A 17 15.32 -11.62 26.41
N GLY A 18 14.34 -11.03 27.10
CA GLY A 18 14.02 -9.61 26.96
C GLY A 18 15.19 -8.69 27.26
N ALA A 19 15.64 -7.97 26.25
CA ALA A 19 16.41 -6.76 26.43
C ALA A 19 15.44 -5.59 26.63
N THR A 20 15.23 -5.19 27.88
CA THR A 20 14.76 -3.85 28.20
C THR A 20 15.88 -2.87 27.88
N THR A 21 16.02 -2.50 26.60
CA THR A 21 16.90 -1.40 26.20
C THR A 21 16.30 -0.10 26.67
N ALA A 22 16.92 0.50 27.70
CA ALA A 22 16.67 1.89 28.02
C ALA A 22 17.04 2.73 26.79
N LEU A 23 16.09 3.51 26.28
CA LEU A 23 16.32 4.41 25.16
C LEU A 23 17.36 5.45 25.56
N ALA A 24 18.51 5.43 24.90
CA ALA A 24 19.39 6.60 24.86
C ALA A 24 18.64 7.69 24.08
N GLN A 25 18.16 8.71 24.79
CA GLN A 25 17.54 9.87 24.16
C GLN A 25 18.64 10.65 23.44
N GLY A 26 18.69 10.54 22.11
CA GLY A 26 19.49 11.43 21.28
C GLY A 26 18.99 12.86 21.47
N ALA A 27 19.80 13.70 22.12
CA ALA A 27 19.44 15.10 22.33
C ALA A 27 19.34 15.82 20.98
N GLY A 28 18.21 16.50 20.73
CA GLY A 28 18.09 17.35 19.55
C GLY A 28 19.10 18.49 19.58
N MET A 29 19.60 18.87 18.40
CA MET A 29 20.56 19.97 18.27
C MET A 29 19.85 21.30 18.48
N ASN A 30 20.21 22.04 19.53
CA ASN A 30 19.70 23.39 19.72
C ASN A 30 20.23 24.32 18.62
N GLY A 31 19.32 24.91 17.85
CA GLY A 31 19.63 25.82 16.75
C GLY A 31 18.47 26.76 16.43
N SER A 32 18.63 27.52 15.35
CA SER A 32 17.60 28.38 14.77
C SER A 32 17.74 28.38 13.25
N ALA A 33 16.61 28.46 12.53
CA ALA A 33 16.55 28.53 11.08
C ALA A 33 15.53 29.59 10.64
N GLU A 34 15.98 30.55 9.84
CA GLU A 34 15.10 31.47 9.10
C GLU A 34 14.65 30.76 7.82
N MET A 35 13.34 30.59 7.65
CA MET A 35 12.74 29.86 6.54
C MET A 35 11.82 30.77 5.73
N SER A 36 11.82 30.58 4.41
CA SER A 36 10.96 31.30 3.48
C SER A 36 10.25 30.34 2.54
N GLY A 37 9.03 30.68 2.11
CA GLY A 37 8.28 29.79 1.24
C GLY A 37 6.89 30.29 0.90
N GLN A 38 5.92 29.38 0.90
CA GLN A 38 4.55 29.63 0.47
C GLN A 38 3.54 28.95 1.40
N ALA A 39 2.46 29.66 1.69
CA ALA A 39 1.32 29.14 2.43
C ALA A 39 0.01 29.42 1.64
N TRP A 40 -0.83 28.40 1.47
CA TRP A 40 -2.10 28.54 0.76
C TRP A 40 -3.21 27.71 1.38
N VAL A 41 -4.46 28.17 1.23
CA VAL A 41 -5.62 27.49 1.80
C VAL A 41 -6.24 26.54 0.78
N ASP A 42 -6.09 25.24 1.01
CA ASP A 42 -6.87 24.21 0.32
C ASP A 42 -8.31 24.19 0.87
N ARG A 43 -9.27 24.31 -0.05
CA ARG A 43 -10.73 24.28 0.23
C ARG A 43 -11.45 23.10 -0.44
N SER A 44 -10.70 22.11 -0.93
CA SER A 44 -11.27 20.95 -1.64
C SER A 44 -11.90 19.88 -0.73
N GLY A 45 -11.62 19.94 0.59
CA GLY A 45 -12.17 19.04 1.60
C GLY A 45 -13.31 19.64 2.44
N GLU A 46 -13.85 18.85 3.37
CA GLU A 46 -14.95 19.25 4.28
C GLU A 46 -14.57 20.40 5.24
N GLN A 47 -13.28 20.59 5.51
CA GLN A 47 -12.74 21.72 6.25
C GLN A 47 -11.59 22.37 5.47
N PRO A 48 -11.44 23.71 5.54
CA PRO A 48 -10.32 24.40 4.93
C PRO A 48 -9.02 24.05 5.66
N ARG A 49 -7.95 23.80 4.90
CA ARG A 49 -6.63 23.45 5.44
C ARG A 49 -5.59 24.43 4.92
N LEU A 50 -4.73 24.93 5.80
CA LEU A 50 -3.57 25.71 5.44
C LEU A 50 -2.42 24.74 5.10
N MET A 51 -2.04 24.72 3.82
CA MET A 51 -0.82 24.06 3.35
C MET A 51 0.34 25.04 3.53
N VAL A 52 1.46 24.56 4.03
CA VAL A 52 2.67 25.35 4.28
C VAL A 52 3.87 24.59 3.71
N THR A 53 4.69 25.26 2.90
CA THR A 53 6.01 24.78 2.48
C THR A 53 7.03 25.89 2.73
N ALA A 54 8.19 25.54 3.29
CA ALA A 54 9.25 26.50 3.60
C ALA A 54 10.64 25.86 3.47
N ASP A 55 11.59 26.63 2.96
CA ASP A 55 12.99 26.26 2.82
C ASP A 55 13.87 27.25 3.60
N ALA A 56 14.91 26.75 4.28
CA ALA A 56 15.81 27.60 5.06
C ALA A 56 16.68 28.50 4.15
N ALA A 57 16.71 29.80 4.46
CA ALA A 57 17.36 30.83 3.65
C ALA A 57 18.89 30.84 3.79
N ASP A 58 19.41 30.22 4.85
CA ASP A 58 20.83 30.16 5.22
C ASP A 58 21.64 29.10 4.45
N GLY A 59 20.97 28.29 3.61
CA GLY A 59 21.60 27.20 2.87
C GLY A 59 21.85 25.93 3.70
N GLN A 60 21.34 25.84 4.93
CA GLN A 60 21.38 24.62 5.76
C GLN A 60 20.47 23.51 5.23
N GLY A 61 19.77 23.68 4.11
CA GLY A 61 19.02 22.61 3.44
C GLY A 61 17.85 22.03 4.24
N TRP A 62 17.34 22.78 5.23
CA TRP A 62 16.11 22.43 5.93
C TRP A 62 14.89 22.73 5.05
N HIS A 63 14.01 21.75 4.91
CA HIS A 63 12.75 21.84 4.20
C HIS A 63 11.61 21.40 5.13
N LEU A 64 10.60 22.26 5.29
CA LEU A 64 9.43 22.06 6.13
C LEU A 64 8.17 21.97 5.25
N GLU A 65 7.42 20.88 5.40
CA GLU A 65 6.02 20.79 4.95
C GLU A 65 5.12 20.73 6.19
N ALA A 66 4.03 21.51 6.22
CA ALA A 66 3.01 21.39 7.26
C ALA A 66 1.59 21.50 6.71
N ILE A 67 0.68 20.73 7.31
CA ILE A 67 -0.75 20.72 7.02
C ILE A 67 -1.48 21.10 8.30
N LEU A 68 -2.00 22.32 8.36
CA LEU A 68 -2.68 22.89 9.52
C LEU A 68 -4.17 23.06 9.26
N THR A 69 -4.99 22.80 10.28
CA THR A 69 -6.45 22.95 10.24
C THR A 69 -6.88 23.94 11.33
N PRO A 70 -7.75 24.94 11.03
CA PRO A 70 -8.26 25.85 12.05
C PRO A 70 -9.33 25.14 12.91
N VAL A 71 -8.95 24.74 14.11
CA VAL A 71 -9.83 24.02 15.05
C VAL A 71 -10.70 24.93 15.91
N GLY A 72 -10.35 26.22 16.02
CA GLY A 72 -11.12 27.17 16.81
C GLY A 72 -10.63 28.61 16.73
N LEU A 73 -11.27 29.46 17.54
CA LEU A 73 -10.90 30.85 17.77
C LEU A 73 -10.71 31.07 19.27
N GLN A 74 -9.64 31.76 19.66
CA GLN A 74 -9.44 32.23 21.03
C GLN A 74 -9.07 33.71 21.06
N ARG A 75 -9.08 34.33 22.25
CA ARG A 75 -8.59 35.71 22.39
C ARG A 75 -7.06 35.73 22.28
N GLY A 76 -6.53 36.73 21.57
CA GLY A 76 -5.10 36.97 21.51
C GLY A 76 -4.49 37.32 22.88
N ALA A 77 -3.16 37.20 22.98
CA ALA A 77 -2.42 37.62 24.17
C ALA A 77 -2.72 39.09 24.51
N GLY A 78 -2.97 39.39 25.78
CA GLY A 78 -3.44 40.72 26.23
C GLY A 78 -4.94 40.98 26.02
N GLY A 79 -5.70 40.02 25.48
CA GLY A 79 -7.17 40.11 25.39
C GLY A 79 -7.71 40.93 24.23
N VAL A 80 -6.85 41.40 23.33
CA VAL A 80 -7.18 42.17 22.13
C VAL A 80 -7.18 41.23 20.91
N GLY A 81 -8.25 41.29 20.11
CA GLY A 81 -8.38 40.48 18.89
C GLY A 81 -8.76 39.01 19.12
N LEU A 82 -9.15 38.35 18.03
CA LEU A 82 -9.34 36.91 17.96
C LEU A 82 -8.24 36.32 17.09
N VAL A 83 -7.63 35.24 17.57
CA VAL A 83 -6.65 34.44 16.83
C VAL A 83 -7.24 33.06 16.53
N TYR A 84 -6.92 32.53 15.35
CA TYR A 84 -7.19 31.15 14.97
C TYR A 84 -6.26 30.21 15.73
N VAL A 85 -6.84 29.13 16.27
CA VAL A 85 -6.07 27.99 16.77
C VAL A 85 -5.89 27.02 15.61
N LEU A 86 -4.65 26.75 15.26
CA LEU A 86 -4.23 25.86 14.18
C LEU A 86 -3.64 24.58 14.79
N GLU A 87 -4.12 23.43 14.34
CA GLU A 87 -3.59 22.12 14.72
C GLU A 87 -3.38 21.26 13.47
N GLY A 88 -2.35 20.43 13.48
CA GLY A 88 -1.99 19.68 12.28
C GLY A 88 -0.75 18.82 12.44
N GLN A 89 -0.14 18.48 11.31
CA GLN A 89 1.07 17.66 11.24
C GLN A 89 2.14 18.38 10.43
N PHE A 90 3.40 18.16 10.79
CA PHE A 90 4.55 18.62 10.01
C PHE A 90 5.47 17.47 9.61
N THR A 91 6.23 17.70 8.55
CA THR A 91 7.44 16.97 8.18
C THR A 91 8.56 17.98 8.03
N LEU A 92 9.60 17.86 8.84
CA LEU A 92 10.83 18.63 8.72
C LEU A 92 11.94 17.70 8.26
N SER A 93 12.63 18.06 7.18
CA SER A 93 13.78 17.32 6.63
C SER A 93 14.99 18.23 6.51
N GLY A 94 16.20 17.68 6.64
CA GLY A 94 17.43 18.48 6.65
C GLY A 94 18.72 17.68 6.43
N PRO A 95 19.88 18.30 6.75
CA PRO A 95 21.21 17.74 6.52
C PRO A 95 21.41 16.34 7.09
N GLY A 96 22.27 15.55 6.43
CA GLY A 96 22.64 14.21 6.92
C GLY A 96 21.47 13.23 7.00
N GLY A 97 20.37 13.48 6.28
CA GLY A 97 19.16 12.65 6.33
C GLY A 97 18.32 12.84 7.60
N ALA A 98 18.51 13.96 8.33
CA ALA A 98 17.65 14.31 9.45
C ALA A 98 16.20 14.44 8.97
N VAL A 99 15.27 13.72 9.61
CA VAL A 99 13.82 13.82 9.35
C VAL A 99 13.08 13.74 10.67
N ALA A 100 12.16 14.67 10.90
CA ALA A 100 11.22 14.64 12.01
C ALA A 100 9.79 14.82 11.49
N THR A 101 8.86 14.05 12.07
CA THR A 101 7.43 14.21 11.85
C THR A 101 6.73 14.29 13.21
N GLY A 102 5.64 15.04 13.27
CA GLY A 102 4.96 15.27 14.53
C GLY A 102 3.81 16.25 14.45
N GLU A 103 3.38 16.70 15.63
CA GLU A 103 2.27 17.63 15.77
C GLU A 103 2.75 19.07 15.59
N ALA A 104 1.98 19.83 14.81
CA ALA A 104 2.16 21.26 14.64
C ALA A 104 0.95 21.96 15.27
N THR A 105 1.20 22.79 16.27
CA THR A 105 0.18 23.60 16.94
C THR A 105 0.55 25.07 16.80
N GLY A 106 -0.41 25.95 16.56
CA GLY A 106 -0.10 27.35 16.30
C GLY A 106 -1.26 28.30 16.49
N LEU A 107 -0.93 29.57 16.64
CA LEU A 107 -1.87 30.67 16.80
C LEU A 107 -1.62 31.69 15.69
N MET A 108 -2.67 32.08 14.96
CA MET A 108 -2.55 33.02 13.85
C MET A 108 -3.62 34.11 13.98
N ASP A 109 -3.23 35.37 13.82
CA ASP A 109 -4.18 36.48 13.77
C ASP A 109 -4.87 36.58 12.38
N ARG A 110 -5.64 37.65 12.17
CA ARG A 110 -6.31 37.89 10.88
C ARG A 110 -5.42 38.50 9.81
N GLY A 111 -4.23 38.98 10.16
CA GLY A 111 -3.22 39.53 9.26
C GLY A 111 -2.18 38.50 8.82
N GLY A 112 -2.38 37.21 9.13
CA GLY A 112 -1.45 36.13 8.76
C GLY A 112 -0.20 36.05 9.64
N VAL A 113 -0.14 36.79 10.75
CA VAL A 113 0.99 36.77 11.69
C VAL A 113 0.68 35.83 12.84
N GLY A 114 1.64 35.02 13.26
CA GLY A 114 1.40 33.96 14.22
C GLY A 114 2.62 33.35 14.87
N GLN A 115 2.36 32.37 15.73
CA GLN A 115 3.34 31.51 16.37
C GLN A 115 3.01 30.06 16.10
N VAL A 116 4.03 29.20 15.97
CA VAL A 116 3.89 27.76 15.76
C VAL A 116 4.87 27.01 16.67
N GLN A 117 4.41 25.92 17.25
CA GLN A 117 5.20 24.94 17.98
C GLN A 117 5.12 23.60 17.24
N LEU A 118 6.29 23.09 16.87
CA LEU A 118 6.47 21.79 16.21
C LEU A 118 7.10 20.82 17.21
N ALA A 119 6.43 19.71 17.50
CA ALA A 119 6.91 18.70 18.43
C ALA A 119 6.79 17.29 17.84
N ASP A 120 7.88 16.51 17.90
CA ASP A 120 7.80 15.09 17.57
C ASP A 120 7.14 14.27 18.70
N GLY A 121 6.67 13.07 18.37
CA GLY A 121 6.11 12.15 19.37
C GLY A 121 7.14 11.56 20.34
N GLY A 122 8.45 11.82 20.11
CA GLY A 122 9.55 11.34 20.95
C GLY A 122 9.98 12.32 22.05
N GLY A 123 9.58 13.59 21.95
CA GLY A 123 10.07 14.68 22.79
C GLY A 123 11.51 15.12 22.47
N THR A 124 12.08 14.66 21.35
CA THR A 124 13.46 14.91 20.92
C THR A 124 13.58 16.13 20.02
N VAL A 125 12.54 16.42 19.24
CA VAL A 125 12.41 17.63 18.42
C VAL A 125 11.34 18.51 19.04
N ARG A 126 11.73 19.74 19.36
CA ARG A 126 10.83 20.78 19.88
C ARG A 126 11.30 22.12 19.35
N LEU A 127 10.55 22.65 18.39
CA LEU A 127 10.82 23.92 17.73
C LEU A 127 9.67 24.88 18.00
N ASP A 128 10.01 26.08 18.46
CA ASP A 128 9.10 27.20 18.61
C ASP A 128 9.45 28.25 17.55
N GLY A 129 8.46 28.84 16.89
CA GLY A 129 8.72 29.84 15.87
C GLY A 129 7.62 30.87 15.69
N ASN A 130 8.02 32.02 15.13
CA ASN A 130 7.10 33.08 14.72
C ASN A 130 7.01 33.06 13.18
N PHE A 131 5.84 33.35 12.64
CA PHE A 131 5.65 33.42 11.19
C PHE A 131 4.79 34.60 10.76
N SER A 132 4.97 35.00 9.50
CA SER A 132 4.10 35.92 8.77
C SER A 132 3.76 35.36 7.40
N ILE A 133 2.50 35.46 7.01
CA ILE A 133 1.99 35.11 5.69
C ILE A 133 1.48 36.40 5.02
N GLY A 134 2.08 36.77 3.88
CA GLY A 134 1.65 37.90 3.05
C GLY A 134 0.34 37.63 2.31
N ASP A 135 -0.29 38.70 1.80
CA ASP A 135 -1.52 38.63 0.99
C ASP A 135 -1.37 37.81 -0.30
N ASP A 136 -0.14 37.65 -0.79
CA ASP A 136 0.26 36.83 -1.93
C ASP A 136 0.54 35.36 -1.58
N GLY A 137 0.47 34.99 -0.30
CA GLY A 137 0.82 33.67 0.21
C GLY A 137 2.31 33.48 0.55
N ALA A 138 3.15 34.51 0.40
CA ALA A 138 4.55 34.42 0.78
C ALA A 138 4.70 34.22 2.30
N LEU A 139 5.43 33.18 2.70
CA LEU A 139 5.69 32.85 4.09
C LEU A 139 7.11 33.29 4.49
N GLN A 140 7.22 33.90 5.67
CA GLN A 140 8.46 33.95 6.45
C GLN A 140 8.21 33.24 7.79
N LEU A 141 9.17 32.43 8.24
CA LEU A 141 9.06 31.61 9.44
C LEU A 141 10.43 31.51 10.12
N ASP A 142 10.53 32.00 11.35
CA ASP A 142 11.74 31.91 12.16
C ASP A 142 11.54 30.79 13.20
N LEU A 143 12.22 29.64 13.02
CA LEU A 143 12.20 28.53 13.98
C LEU A 143 13.41 28.58 14.91
N ALA A 144 13.21 28.24 16.19
CA ALA A 144 14.28 28.04 17.17
C ALA A 144 13.96 26.88 18.11
N GLY A 145 14.97 26.13 18.54
CA GLY A 145 14.83 25.03 19.50
C GLY A 145 15.64 23.80 19.11
N ALA A 146 15.19 22.63 19.54
CA ALA A 146 15.85 21.35 19.30
C ALA A 146 15.47 20.78 17.92
N PHE A 147 16.38 20.90 16.95
CA PHE A 147 16.29 20.29 15.62
C PHE A 147 16.69 18.80 15.65
N PRO A 148 16.18 17.96 14.73
CA PRO A 148 16.57 16.56 14.66
C PRO A 148 18.05 16.42 14.28
N ALA A 149 18.77 15.50 14.95
CA ALA A 149 20.15 15.19 14.60
C ALA A 149 20.23 14.40 13.28
N GLY A 150 21.22 14.70 12.45
CA GLY A 150 21.50 13.94 11.23
C GLY A 150 22.21 12.61 11.52
N ALA A 151 22.07 11.64 10.61
CA ALA A 151 22.58 10.27 10.80
C ALA A 151 24.13 10.16 10.88
N ALA A 152 24.86 11.26 10.65
CA ALA A 152 26.33 11.30 10.64
C ALA A 152 26.95 11.52 12.03
N GLU A 153 26.20 11.98 13.03
CA GLU A 153 26.71 12.18 14.41
C GLU A 153 26.38 11.03 15.37
N GLN A 154 25.48 10.13 14.96
CA GLN A 154 25.16 8.93 15.73
C GLN A 154 26.27 7.88 15.54
N SER A 155 26.77 7.34 16.65
CA SER A 155 27.92 6.45 16.62
C SER A 155 27.62 5.18 15.80
N PRO A 156 28.61 4.57 15.10
CA PRO A 156 28.36 3.44 14.19
C PRO A 156 27.69 2.18 14.78
N LEU A 157 27.50 2.14 16.10
CA LEU A 157 26.82 1.06 16.83
C LEU A 157 25.32 1.35 17.11
N GLU A 158 24.87 2.60 16.99
CA GLU A 158 23.45 2.99 17.13
C GLU A 158 22.71 2.96 15.78
N ALA A 159 23.44 3.04 14.66
CA ALA A 159 22.89 2.94 13.31
C ALA A 159 22.19 1.61 13.01
N GLU A 160 22.43 0.56 13.80
CA GLU A 160 21.73 -0.74 13.69
C GLU A 160 20.40 -0.77 14.48
N SER A 161 20.10 0.24 15.31
CA SER A 161 18.94 0.27 16.20
C SER A 161 18.08 1.55 16.14
N ALA A 162 18.45 2.55 15.34
CA ALA A 162 17.60 3.71 15.09
C ALA A 162 16.23 3.30 14.51
N PRO A 163 15.10 3.89 14.98
CA PRO A 163 13.80 3.63 14.38
C PRO A 163 13.80 4.25 12.98
N ALA A 164 13.94 3.39 11.95
CA ALA A 164 13.96 3.83 10.56
C ALA A 164 12.72 4.68 10.28
N GLY A 165 12.94 5.97 9.93
CA GLY A 165 11.88 6.94 9.64
C GLY A 165 10.83 6.31 8.73
N THR A 166 9.56 6.37 9.16
CA THR A 166 8.51 5.36 8.85
C THR A 166 8.63 4.80 7.43
N ASN A 167 9.29 3.63 7.34
CA ASN A 167 9.75 3.13 6.06
C ASN A 167 8.58 2.54 5.25
N HIS A 168 7.86 3.41 4.55
CA HIS A 168 6.73 3.06 3.69
C HIS A 168 7.12 2.15 2.50
N THR A 169 8.38 1.72 2.35
CA THR A 169 8.78 0.70 1.38
C THR A 169 7.89 -0.54 1.47
N PHE A 170 7.62 -1.07 2.67
CA PHE A 170 6.74 -2.26 2.81
C PHE A 170 5.28 -1.99 2.39
N TRP A 171 4.79 -0.77 2.60
CA TRP A 171 3.46 -0.31 2.20
C TRP A 171 3.35 -0.12 0.67
N PHE A 172 4.32 0.56 0.05
CA PHE A 172 4.39 0.70 -1.41
C PHE A 172 4.63 -0.65 -2.10
N LEU A 173 5.48 -1.50 -1.52
CA LEU A 173 5.81 -2.83 -2.04
C LEU A 173 4.61 -3.77 -1.96
N SER A 174 3.91 -3.85 -0.82
CA SER A 174 2.71 -4.67 -0.68
C SER A 174 1.61 -4.21 -1.65
N ARG A 175 1.41 -2.91 -1.82
CA ARG A 175 0.49 -2.33 -2.81
C ARG A 175 0.85 -2.69 -4.25
N ALA A 176 2.09 -2.41 -4.67
CA ALA A 176 2.57 -2.69 -6.02
C ALA A 176 2.51 -4.20 -6.33
N ALA A 177 2.90 -5.04 -5.37
CA ALA A 177 2.85 -6.49 -5.51
C ALA A 177 1.41 -7.01 -5.59
N GLY A 178 0.48 -6.48 -4.78
CA GLY A 178 -0.93 -6.86 -4.81
C GLY A 178 -1.62 -6.50 -6.14
N LEU A 179 -1.39 -5.30 -6.65
CA LEU A 179 -1.91 -4.86 -7.95
C LEU A 179 -1.30 -5.65 -9.12
N SER A 180 0.02 -5.92 -9.06
CA SER A 180 0.71 -6.76 -10.05
C SER A 180 0.20 -8.20 -10.03
N ALA A 181 -0.01 -8.78 -8.85
CA ALA A 181 -0.60 -10.11 -8.68
C ALA A 181 -2.02 -10.17 -9.27
N PHE A 182 -2.86 -9.15 -9.04
CA PHE A 182 -4.20 -9.08 -9.61
C PHE A 182 -4.21 -8.93 -11.13
N ALA A 183 -3.34 -8.08 -11.69
CA ALA A 183 -3.18 -7.92 -13.14
C ALA A 183 -2.71 -9.23 -13.80
N LEU A 184 -1.72 -9.90 -13.21
CA LEU A 184 -1.21 -11.19 -13.69
C LEU A 184 -2.24 -12.32 -13.54
N LEU A 185 -3.03 -12.34 -12.46
CA LEU A 185 -4.15 -13.26 -12.28
C LEU A 185 -5.20 -13.07 -13.37
N THR A 186 -5.54 -11.82 -13.70
CA THR A 186 -6.45 -11.47 -14.81
C THR A 186 -5.92 -12.01 -16.14
N ILE A 187 -4.66 -11.71 -16.47
CA ILE A 187 -3.99 -12.19 -17.70
C ILE A 187 -4.02 -13.73 -17.74
N ASN A 188 -3.69 -14.39 -16.63
CA ASN A 188 -3.68 -15.84 -16.50
C ASN A 188 -5.06 -16.47 -16.74
N VAL A 189 -6.14 -15.88 -16.19
CA VAL A 189 -7.53 -16.33 -16.42
C VAL A 189 -7.93 -16.13 -17.88
N CYS A 190 -7.61 -14.98 -18.49
CA CYS A 190 -7.84 -14.71 -19.90
C CYS A 190 -7.13 -15.73 -20.80
N LEU A 191 -5.85 -16.02 -20.55
CA LEU A 191 -5.09 -17.05 -21.25
C LEU A 191 -5.70 -18.45 -21.08
N GLY A 192 -6.10 -18.82 -19.86
CA GLY A 192 -6.78 -20.10 -19.59
C GLY A 192 -8.12 -20.24 -20.33
N LEU A 193 -8.89 -19.15 -20.43
CA LEU A 193 -10.11 -19.08 -21.24
C LEU A 193 -9.79 -19.31 -22.72
N MET A 194 -8.81 -18.58 -23.28
CA MET A 194 -8.39 -18.64 -24.68
C MET A 194 -7.81 -20.01 -25.09
N VAL A 195 -6.95 -20.61 -24.26
CA VAL A 195 -6.43 -21.98 -24.45
C VAL A 195 -7.57 -23.01 -24.46
N SER A 196 -8.63 -22.77 -23.68
CA SER A 196 -9.79 -23.67 -23.59
C SER A 196 -10.85 -23.48 -24.68
N SER A 197 -10.86 -22.31 -25.35
CA SER A 197 -11.75 -21.99 -26.49
C SER A 197 -11.10 -22.24 -27.85
N ARG A 198 -9.76 -22.37 -27.89
CA ARG A 198 -8.91 -22.38 -29.11
C ARG A 198 -8.94 -21.06 -29.88
N SER A 199 -9.20 -19.93 -29.22
CA SER A 199 -9.21 -18.61 -29.88
C SER A 199 -7.81 -18.09 -30.24
N LEU A 200 -6.77 -18.59 -29.58
CA LEU A 200 -5.37 -18.25 -29.89
C LEU A 200 -4.74 -19.11 -30.98
N ASP A 201 -5.32 -20.26 -31.34
CA ASP A 201 -4.73 -21.23 -32.28
C ASP A 201 -4.50 -20.62 -33.69
N ALA A 202 -5.15 -19.50 -34.02
CA ALA A 202 -4.97 -18.74 -35.27
C ALA A 202 -3.76 -17.77 -35.27
N PHE A 203 -3.25 -17.39 -34.08
CA PHE A 203 -2.20 -16.37 -33.91
C PHE A 203 -0.94 -16.92 -33.22
N LEU A 204 -1.10 -17.94 -32.38
CA LEU A 204 -0.04 -18.51 -31.55
C LEU A 204 -0.10 -20.03 -31.56
N ALA A 205 1.06 -20.66 -31.71
CA ALA A 205 1.20 -22.10 -31.54
C ALA A 205 0.74 -22.51 -30.14
N ARG A 206 -0.10 -23.55 -30.06
CA ARG A 206 -0.86 -23.89 -28.85
C ARG A 206 0.00 -24.25 -27.63
N TRP A 207 1.24 -24.70 -27.84
CA TRP A 207 2.21 -24.91 -26.77
C TRP A 207 2.66 -23.57 -26.15
N ARG A 208 2.90 -22.53 -26.94
CA ARG A 208 3.25 -21.18 -26.44
C ARG A 208 2.13 -20.57 -25.60
N ALA A 209 0.88 -20.76 -26.00
CA ALA A 209 -0.27 -20.29 -25.23
C ALA A 209 -0.42 -21.03 -23.88
N TYR A 210 -0.04 -22.31 -23.83
CA TYR A 210 0.01 -23.08 -22.59
C TYR A 210 1.19 -22.65 -21.70
N ASP A 211 2.38 -22.47 -22.26
CA ASP A 211 3.56 -21.99 -21.53
C ASP A 211 3.33 -20.59 -20.96
N LEU A 212 2.71 -19.67 -21.71
CA LEU A 212 2.40 -18.33 -21.23
C LEU A 212 1.36 -18.34 -20.10
N HIS A 213 0.38 -19.25 -20.15
CA HIS A 213 -0.56 -19.49 -19.04
C HIS A 213 0.20 -20.01 -17.80
N GLN A 214 1.07 -21.01 -17.95
CA GLN A 214 1.86 -21.53 -16.82
C GLN A 214 2.83 -20.49 -16.24
N PHE A 215 3.50 -19.71 -17.09
CA PHE A 215 4.43 -18.66 -16.68
C PHE A 215 3.72 -17.51 -15.96
N SER A 216 2.60 -17.01 -16.51
CA SER A 216 1.82 -15.95 -15.85
C SER A 216 1.20 -16.41 -14.53
N ALA A 217 0.79 -17.69 -14.42
CA ALA A 217 0.36 -18.28 -13.15
C ALA A 217 1.49 -18.29 -12.10
N LEU A 218 2.70 -18.72 -12.46
CA LEU A 218 3.86 -18.72 -11.56
C LEU A 218 4.26 -17.30 -11.16
N LEU A 219 4.24 -16.34 -12.09
CA LEU A 219 4.56 -14.95 -11.80
C LEU A 219 3.51 -14.31 -10.88
N ALA A 220 2.22 -14.58 -11.11
CA ALA A 220 1.14 -14.15 -10.22
C ALA A 220 1.29 -14.71 -8.79
N LEU A 221 1.69 -15.98 -8.65
CA LEU A 221 1.99 -16.58 -7.35
C LEU A 221 3.22 -15.95 -6.68
N GLY A 222 4.26 -15.60 -7.46
CA GLY A 222 5.43 -14.87 -6.96
C GLY A 222 5.06 -13.50 -6.41
N PHE A 223 4.27 -12.71 -7.14
CA PHE A 223 3.79 -11.41 -6.68
C PHE A 223 2.78 -11.52 -5.51
N LEU A 224 1.96 -12.57 -5.46
CA LEU A 224 1.11 -12.86 -4.29
C LEU A 224 1.95 -13.19 -3.04
N GLY A 225 3.01 -13.98 -3.20
CA GLY A 225 3.98 -14.25 -2.13
C GLY A 225 4.68 -12.98 -1.66
N LEU A 226 5.13 -12.13 -2.59
CA LEU A 226 5.74 -10.83 -2.29
C LEU A 226 4.76 -9.88 -1.58
N HIS A 227 3.49 -9.86 -1.98
CA HIS A 227 2.43 -9.09 -1.33
C HIS A 227 2.23 -9.53 0.14
N ILE A 228 2.09 -10.84 0.38
CA ILE A 228 1.92 -11.38 1.75
C ILE A 228 3.18 -11.16 2.59
N PHE A 229 4.37 -11.38 2.02
CA PHE A 229 5.64 -11.10 2.68
C PHE A 229 5.76 -9.63 3.07
N ALA A 230 5.41 -8.72 2.16
CA ALA A 230 5.49 -7.28 2.41
C ALA A 230 4.47 -6.82 3.47
N LEU A 231 3.28 -7.43 3.54
CA LEU A 231 2.34 -7.19 4.65
C LEU A 231 2.90 -7.66 6.00
N LEU A 232 3.50 -8.85 6.07
CA LEU A 232 4.11 -9.38 7.30
C LEU A 232 5.33 -8.58 7.78
N GLY A 233 6.03 -7.89 6.88
CA GLY A 233 7.10 -6.95 7.20
C GLY A 233 6.65 -5.50 7.46
N ASP A 234 5.36 -5.19 7.31
CA ASP A 234 4.83 -3.84 7.48
C ASP A 234 4.57 -3.53 8.96
N HIS A 235 5.54 -2.88 9.60
CA HIS A 235 5.45 -2.37 10.98
C HIS A 235 4.47 -1.20 11.16
N TYR A 236 3.95 -0.60 10.09
CA TYR A 236 2.89 0.40 10.17
C TYR A 236 1.52 -0.27 10.27
N PHE A 237 1.22 -1.20 9.34
CA PHE A 237 -0.05 -1.94 9.34
C PHE A 237 -0.11 -3.08 10.36
N ASN A 238 1.05 -3.56 10.85
CA ASN A 238 1.21 -4.59 11.89
C ASN A 238 0.48 -5.91 11.60
N PHE A 239 0.45 -6.35 10.32
CA PHE A 239 -0.21 -7.59 9.93
C PHE A 239 0.48 -8.82 10.51
N ARG A 240 -0.28 -9.67 11.20
CA ARG A 240 0.23 -10.84 11.93
C ARG A 240 -0.06 -12.14 11.17
N LEU A 241 0.81 -13.14 11.35
CA LEU A 241 0.59 -14.48 10.77
C LEU A 241 -0.74 -15.10 11.21
N SER A 242 -1.24 -14.78 12.40
CA SER A 242 -2.58 -15.19 12.87
C SER A 242 -3.72 -14.68 11.97
N GLU A 243 -3.57 -13.51 11.37
CA GLU A 243 -4.58 -12.88 10.49
C GLU A 243 -4.55 -13.45 9.07
N LEU A 244 -3.40 -14.01 8.67
CA LEU A 244 -3.29 -14.86 7.47
C LEU A 244 -3.88 -16.26 7.69
N LEU A 245 -3.90 -16.75 8.94
CA LEU A 245 -4.39 -18.09 9.30
C LEU A 245 -5.88 -18.13 9.69
N VAL A 246 -6.41 -17.02 10.22
CA VAL A 246 -7.80 -16.89 10.68
C VAL A 246 -8.49 -15.74 9.93
N PRO A 247 -9.38 -16.05 8.96
CA PRO A 247 -10.20 -15.02 8.31
C PRO A 247 -10.97 -14.20 9.35
N LEU A 248 -11.14 -12.90 9.09
CA LEU A 248 -11.79 -11.91 9.97
C LEU A 248 -11.01 -11.52 11.25
N ALA A 249 -9.83 -12.08 11.52
CA ALA A 249 -9.07 -11.71 12.73
C ALA A 249 -8.47 -10.29 12.70
N LEU A 250 -8.27 -9.71 11.52
CA LEU A 250 -7.76 -8.34 11.37
C LEU A 250 -8.89 -7.31 11.62
N PRO A 251 -8.72 -6.32 12.53
CA PRO A 251 -9.76 -5.33 12.81
C PRO A 251 -10.00 -4.33 11.66
N TYR A 252 -9.03 -4.14 10.76
CA TYR A 252 -9.18 -3.27 9.60
C TYR A 252 -9.93 -3.97 8.45
N ARG A 253 -11.12 -3.44 8.11
CA ARG A 253 -11.98 -3.91 7.01
C ARG A 253 -12.11 -5.45 6.94
N PRO A 254 -12.48 -6.12 8.06
CA PRO A 254 -12.32 -7.56 8.25
C PRO A 254 -12.91 -8.41 7.13
N ALA A 255 -14.14 -8.09 6.70
CA ALA A 255 -14.84 -8.83 5.65
C ALA A 255 -14.07 -8.82 4.31
N TRP A 256 -13.56 -7.67 3.89
CA TRP A 256 -12.85 -7.51 2.61
C TRP A 256 -11.46 -8.14 2.67
N THR A 257 -10.76 -8.02 3.79
CA THR A 257 -9.47 -8.70 4.02
C THR A 257 -9.64 -10.22 4.03
N ALA A 258 -10.70 -10.74 4.66
CA ALA A 258 -11.01 -12.17 4.69
C ALA A 258 -11.24 -12.76 3.28
N LEU A 259 -11.78 -12.01 2.32
CA LEU A 259 -11.88 -12.47 0.92
C LEU A 259 -10.50 -12.77 0.32
N GLY A 260 -9.48 -11.97 0.64
CA GLY A 260 -8.09 -12.18 0.21
C GLY A 260 -7.50 -13.46 0.81
N VAL A 261 -7.71 -13.69 2.11
CA VAL A 261 -7.28 -14.92 2.81
C VAL A 261 -7.96 -16.18 2.22
N VAL A 262 -9.28 -16.12 1.99
CA VAL A 262 -10.02 -17.23 1.35
C VAL A 262 -9.56 -17.45 -0.10
N ALA A 263 -9.29 -16.39 -0.86
CA ALA A 263 -8.73 -16.49 -2.21
C ALA A 263 -7.34 -17.16 -2.21
N PHE A 264 -6.49 -16.83 -1.23
CA PHE A 264 -5.18 -17.45 -1.03
C PHE A 264 -5.29 -18.96 -0.72
N TYR A 265 -6.19 -19.37 0.17
CA TYR A 265 -6.40 -20.79 0.47
C TYR A 265 -6.92 -21.57 -0.75
N LEU A 266 -7.88 -21.00 -1.48
CA LEU A 266 -8.39 -21.58 -2.71
C LEU A 266 -7.28 -21.68 -3.77
N MET A 267 -6.40 -20.68 -3.87
CA MET A 267 -5.23 -20.70 -4.76
C MET A 267 -4.28 -21.85 -4.42
N ILE A 268 -3.94 -22.03 -3.12
CA ILE A 268 -3.13 -23.18 -2.66
C ILE A 268 -3.78 -24.49 -3.08
N GLY A 269 -5.09 -24.65 -2.84
CA GLY A 269 -5.84 -25.85 -3.23
C GLY A 269 -5.81 -26.12 -4.74
N ILE A 270 -5.98 -25.08 -5.57
CA ILE A 270 -5.92 -25.18 -7.03
C ILE A 270 -4.52 -25.59 -7.50
N VAL A 271 -3.47 -24.94 -6.98
CA VAL A 271 -2.06 -25.25 -7.31
C VAL A 271 -1.71 -26.67 -6.89
N ALA A 272 -2.01 -27.06 -5.65
CA ALA A 272 -1.80 -28.42 -5.16
C ALA A 272 -2.54 -29.47 -6.01
N SER A 273 -3.78 -29.18 -6.42
CA SER A 273 -4.58 -30.07 -7.27
C SER A 273 -3.90 -30.42 -8.59
N PHE A 274 -3.09 -29.50 -9.16
CA PHE A 274 -2.33 -29.77 -10.37
C PHE A 274 -1.24 -30.81 -10.14
N TYR A 275 -0.51 -30.75 -9.02
CA TYR A 275 0.53 -31.74 -8.71
C TYR A 275 -0.07 -33.12 -8.42
N VAL A 276 -1.19 -33.19 -7.69
CA VAL A 276 -1.89 -34.46 -7.39
C VAL A 276 -2.86 -34.92 -8.48
N ARG A 277 -2.95 -34.24 -9.64
CA ARG A 277 -3.93 -34.52 -10.72
C ARG A 277 -3.93 -35.95 -11.24
N ARG A 278 -2.80 -36.67 -11.13
CA ARG A 278 -2.66 -38.09 -11.50
C ARG A 278 -3.37 -39.03 -10.52
N LEU A 279 -3.55 -38.61 -9.25
CA LEU A 279 -4.23 -39.36 -8.20
C LEU A 279 -5.74 -39.08 -8.20
N ILE A 280 -6.13 -37.79 -8.24
CA ILE A 280 -7.55 -37.37 -8.18
C ILE A 280 -8.29 -37.50 -9.52
N GLY A 281 -7.57 -37.73 -10.62
CA GLY A 281 -8.11 -37.86 -11.96
C GLY A 281 -8.47 -36.52 -12.64
N TYR A 282 -8.48 -36.54 -13.97
CA TYR A 282 -8.67 -35.33 -14.80
C TYR A 282 -10.01 -34.61 -14.56
N ARG A 283 -11.10 -35.35 -14.30
CA ARG A 283 -12.43 -34.76 -14.06
C ARG A 283 -12.45 -33.92 -12.79
N THR A 284 -11.95 -34.47 -11.68
CA THR A 284 -11.87 -33.83 -10.36
C THR A 284 -10.92 -32.64 -10.39
N TRP A 285 -9.71 -32.81 -10.93
CA TRP A 285 -8.75 -31.72 -11.13
C TRP A 285 -9.38 -30.55 -11.90
N ARG A 286 -10.09 -30.83 -13.00
CA ARG A 286 -10.73 -29.80 -13.82
C ARG A 286 -11.89 -29.09 -13.12
N LEU A 287 -12.61 -29.77 -12.22
CA LEU A 287 -13.65 -29.17 -11.39
C LEU A 287 -13.04 -28.22 -10.35
N ILE A 288 -11.99 -28.65 -9.64
CA ILE A 288 -11.23 -27.82 -8.70
C ILE A 288 -10.64 -26.61 -9.43
N HIS A 289 -10.07 -26.80 -10.62
CA HIS A 289 -9.49 -25.72 -11.41
C HIS A 289 -10.53 -24.69 -11.90
N TYR A 290 -11.84 -24.98 -11.90
CA TYR A 290 -12.86 -23.97 -12.12
C TYR A 290 -13.09 -23.04 -10.91
N LEU A 291 -12.60 -23.40 -9.71
CA LEU A 291 -12.57 -22.47 -8.57
C LEU A 291 -11.69 -21.25 -8.81
N THR A 292 -10.81 -21.27 -9.83
CA THR A 292 -10.03 -20.10 -10.27
C THR A 292 -10.91 -18.89 -10.63
N PHE A 293 -12.13 -19.11 -11.13
CA PHE A 293 -13.10 -18.00 -11.33
C PHE A 293 -13.57 -17.40 -10.00
N GLY A 294 -13.77 -18.23 -8.97
CA GLY A 294 -14.06 -17.77 -7.61
C GLY A 294 -12.89 -17.01 -7.00
N VAL A 295 -11.66 -17.51 -7.15
CA VAL A 295 -10.43 -16.82 -6.72
C VAL A 295 -10.30 -15.45 -7.39
N TYR A 296 -10.56 -15.35 -8.70
CA TYR A 296 -10.57 -14.06 -9.40
C TYR A 296 -11.62 -13.09 -8.86
N LEU A 297 -12.86 -13.54 -8.63
CA LEU A 297 -13.92 -12.69 -8.08
C LEU A 297 -13.62 -12.25 -6.64
N LEU A 298 -13.08 -13.14 -5.81
CA LEU A 298 -12.66 -12.82 -4.44
C LEU A 298 -11.48 -11.83 -4.44
N ALA A 299 -10.51 -12.00 -5.33
CA ALA A 299 -9.37 -11.07 -5.46
C ALA A 299 -9.79 -9.69 -5.99
N LEU A 300 -10.73 -9.64 -6.94
CA LEU A 300 -11.33 -8.39 -7.43
C LEU A 300 -12.10 -7.67 -6.31
N ALA A 301 -12.97 -8.38 -5.60
CA ALA A 301 -13.73 -7.80 -4.48
C ALA A 301 -12.80 -7.38 -3.32
N HIS A 302 -11.79 -8.19 -3.00
CA HIS A 302 -10.76 -7.83 -2.04
C HIS A 302 -10.08 -6.52 -2.45
N GLY A 303 -9.44 -6.44 -3.62
CA GLY A 303 -8.72 -5.24 -4.07
C GLY A 303 -9.62 -4.00 -4.16
N LEU A 304 -10.84 -4.14 -4.68
CA LEU A 304 -11.79 -3.04 -4.84
C LEU A 304 -12.22 -2.45 -3.49
N PHE A 305 -12.47 -3.28 -2.47
CA PHE A 305 -13.03 -2.83 -1.19
C PHE A 305 -12.01 -2.73 -0.03
N SER A 306 -10.85 -3.37 -0.12
CA SER A 306 -9.73 -3.18 0.83
C SER A 306 -8.81 -2.02 0.42
N GLY A 307 -8.63 -1.81 -0.89
CA GLY A 307 -7.69 -0.82 -1.43
C GLY A 307 -8.11 0.64 -1.19
N THR A 308 -7.14 1.47 -0.81
CA THR A 308 -7.30 2.93 -0.71
C THR A 308 -7.33 3.61 -2.07
N ASP A 309 -6.74 2.99 -3.10
CA ASP A 309 -6.64 3.57 -4.45
C ASP A 309 -7.87 3.32 -5.32
N SER A 310 -8.88 2.58 -4.86
CA SER A 310 -10.05 2.20 -5.67
C SER A 310 -10.87 3.38 -6.19
N GLY A 311 -10.76 4.57 -5.57
CA GLY A 311 -11.34 5.81 -6.08
C GLY A 311 -10.51 6.51 -7.18
N ARG A 312 -9.29 6.03 -7.48
CA ARG A 312 -8.43 6.58 -8.54
C ARG A 312 -8.81 5.98 -9.90
N LEU A 313 -8.85 6.83 -10.93
CA LEU A 313 -9.26 6.45 -12.28
C LEU A 313 -8.48 5.25 -12.84
N TRP A 314 -7.17 5.19 -12.63
CA TRP A 314 -6.33 4.08 -13.11
C TRP A 314 -6.68 2.74 -12.45
N ALA A 315 -7.03 2.73 -11.17
CA ALA A 315 -7.42 1.52 -10.45
C ALA A 315 -8.82 1.06 -10.88
N ALA A 316 -9.75 2.01 -11.02
CA ALA A 316 -11.08 1.75 -11.59
C ALA A 316 -10.99 1.16 -13.01
N MET A 317 -10.12 1.71 -13.87
CA MET A 317 -9.85 1.16 -15.21
C MET A 317 -9.29 -0.27 -15.16
N LEU A 318 -8.37 -0.57 -14.24
CA LEU A 318 -7.84 -1.94 -14.05
C LEU A 318 -8.95 -2.92 -13.61
N TYR A 319 -9.78 -2.55 -12.63
CA TYR A 319 -10.87 -3.38 -12.13
C TYR A 319 -11.99 -3.59 -13.16
N VAL A 320 -12.47 -2.51 -13.81
CA VAL A 320 -13.52 -2.61 -14.83
C VAL A 320 -12.99 -3.33 -16.08
N GLY A 321 -11.78 -2.99 -16.55
CA GLY A 321 -11.15 -3.63 -17.70
C GLY A 321 -10.93 -5.13 -17.51
N SER A 322 -10.44 -5.54 -16.33
CA SER A 322 -10.30 -6.97 -15.99
C SER A 322 -11.65 -7.70 -16.00
N ALA A 323 -12.67 -7.14 -15.34
CA ALA A 323 -14.01 -7.73 -15.27
C ALA A 323 -14.64 -7.86 -16.67
N THR A 324 -14.57 -6.81 -17.49
CA THR A 324 -15.08 -6.81 -18.87
C THR A 324 -14.36 -7.85 -19.74
N ALA A 325 -13.03 -7.96 -19.64
CA ALA A 325 -12.26 -8.94 -20.41
C ALA A 325 -12.63 -10.39 -20.03
N VAL A 326 -12.66 -10.69 -18.72
CA VAL A 326 -12.99 -12.04 -18.20
C VAL A 326 -14.44 -12.41 -18.54
N ALA A 327 -15.39 -11.48 -18.39
CA ALA A 327 -16.80 -11.69 -18.74
C ALA A 327 -16.97 -11.95 -20.25
N THR A 328 -16.33 -11.14 -21.10
CA THR A 328 -16.40 -11.27 -22.56
C THR A 328 -15.87 -12.63 -23.03
N LEU A 329 -14.67 -13.01 -22.57
CA LEU A 329 -14.05 -14.31 -22.93
C LEU A 329 -14.83 -15.50 -22.36
N THR A 330 -15.45 -15.36 -21.18
CA THR A 330 -16.30 -16.40 -20.58
C THR A 330 -17.58 -16.60 -21.40
N THR A 331 -18.27 -15.51 -21.77
CA THR A 331 -19.47 -15.53 -22.63
C THR A 331 -19.14 -16.13 -24.00
N TRP A 332 -18.08 -15.66 -24.65
CA TRP A 332 -17.58 -16.22 -25.92
C TRP A 332 -17.38 -17.73 -25.84
N ARG A 333 -16.74 -18.21 -24.78
CA ARG A 333 -16.46 -19.64 -24.54
C ARG A 333 -17.73 -20.47 -24.35
N ILE A 334 -18.75 -19.93 -23.69
CA ILE A 334 -20.05 -20.61 -23.50
C ILE A 334 -20.78 -20.71 -24.85
N LEU A 335 -20.90 -19.60 -25.58
CA LEU A 335 -21.56 -19.55 -26.90
C LEU A 335 -20.86 -20.44 -27.92
N SER A 336 -19.53 -20.38 -28.01
CA SER A 336 -18.70 -21.21 -28.89
C SER A 336 -18.86 -22.72 -28.65
N ARG A 337 -19.14 -23.13 -27.40
CA ARG A 337 -19.41 -24.54 -27.06
C ARG A 337 -20.82 -24.97 -27.46
N SER A 338 -21.80 -24.07 -27.35
CA SER A 338 -23.18 -24.31 -27.80
C SER A 338 -23.23 -24.51 -29.32
N ALA A 339 -22.60 -23.60 -30.08
CA ALA A 339 -22.51 -23.67 -31.53
C ALA A 339 -21.92 -25.00 -32.03
N ARG A 340 -20.77 -25.43 -31.47
CA ARG A 340 -20.12 -26.70 -31.83
C ARG A 340 -20.89 -27.97 -31.43
N ARG A 341 -21.92 -27.87 -30.57
CA ARG A 341 -22.80 -29.00 -30.21
C ARG A 341 -24.02 -29.16 -31.12
N ARG A 342 -24.29 -28.18 -32.00
CA ARG A 342 -25.27 -28.29 -33.10
C ARG A 342 -24.50 -28.70 -34.38
N PRO A 343 -24.34 -30.00 -34.65
CA PRO A 343 -25.10 -30.58 -35.77
C PRO A 343 -25.41 -32.09 -35.64
N ALA A 344 -26.71 -32.47 -35.72
CA ALA A 344 -27.15 -33.84 -36.05
C ALA A 344 -28.66 -33.92 -36.31
N ARG A 345 -29.49 -33.22 -35.52
CA ARG A 345 -30.95 -33.38 -35.51
C ARG A 345 -31.70 -32.81 -36.73
N ALA A 346 -31.01 -32.09 -37.62
CA ALA A 346 -31.59 -31.48 -38.83
C ALA A 346 -31.32 -32.28 -40.13
N ARG A 347 -30.68 -33.46 -40.04
CA ARG A 347 -30.40 -34.32 -41.21
C ARG A 347 -31.08 -35.70 -41.13
N ALA A 348 -32.03 -35.84 -40.21
CA ALA A 348 -32.83 -37.05 -39.98
C ALA A 348 -34.34 -36.78 -40.18
N ALA A 349 -34.66 -35.74 -40.96
CA ALA A 349 -36.03 -35.36 -41.33
C ALA A 349 -36.20 -35.22 -42.87
N ASP A 350 -35.14 -35.52 -43.64
CA ASP A 350 -35.08 -35.46 -45.11
C ASP A 350 -34.68 -36.83 -45.73
N LEU A 351 -34.93 -37.93 -45.00
CA LEU A 351 -34.73 -39.33 -45.41
C LEU A 351 -35.91 -40.18 -44.92
#